data_AF-A0A8I1TCI7-F1
#
_entry.id   AF-A0A8I1TCI7-F1
#
_cell.length_a   1.000
_cell.length_b   1.000
_cell.length_c   1.000
_cell.angle_alpha   90.00
_cell.angle_beta   90.00
_cell.angle_gamma   90.00
#
_symmetry.space_group_name_H-M   'P 1'
#
loop_
_entity.id
_entity.type
_entity.pdbx_description
1 polymer ?
#
loop_
_entity_poly.entity_id
_entity_poly.type
_entity_poly.pdbx_seq_one_letter_code
_entity_poly.pdbx_strand_id
1 'polypeptide(L)' 'MSGGITPGQLRALQRLASLHDRYPDYRGFRSRFLGNSTSVLLRAIGSTGLVALERLGDGAFRYSLTPAGRARAQGGAS' A
#
# COMPACT_ATOMS: atom_id res chain seq x y z
N MET A 1 11.70 -13.96 13.61
CA MET A 1 10.40 -13.32 13.93
C MET A 1 9.58 -13.27 12.65
N SER A 2 8.54 -14.08 12.52
CA SER A 2 7.58 -13.96 11.41
C SER A 2 6.75 -12.69 11.64
N GLY A 3 7.35 -11.54 11.32
CA GLY A 3 6.75 -10.21 11.46
C GLY A 3 5.65 -10.02 10.42
N GLY A 4 4.50 -10.64 10.66
CA GLY A 4 3.34 -10.54 9.80
C GLY A 4 2.70 -9.15 9.88
N ILE A 5 2.18 -8.68 8.74
CA ILE A 5 1.33 -7.50 8.70
C ILE A 5 0.03 -7.72 9.49
N THR A 6 -0.49 -6.68 10.13
CA THR A 6 -1.74 -6.74 10.89
C THR A 6 -2.96 -6.82 9.95
N PRO A 7 -4.13 -7.26 10.44
CA PRO A 7 -5.36 -7.24 9.64
C PRO A 7 -5.71 -5.86 9.10
N GLY A 8 -5.42 -4.79 9.85
CA GLY A 8 -5.62 -3.41 9.40
C GLY A 8 -4.68 -3.05 8.24
N GLN A 9 -3.41 -3.43 8.32
CA GLN A 9 -2.43 -3.24 7.25
C GLN A 9 -2.79 -4.04 6.00
N LEU A 10 -3.28 -5.28 6.17
CA LEU A 10 -3.80 -6.08 5.06
C LEU A 10 -4.99 -5.41 4.38
N ARG A 11 -5.97 -4.89 5.14
CA ARG A 11 -7.09 -4.13 4.57
C ARG A 11 -6.62 -2.88 3.83
N ALA A 12 -5.62 -2.18 4.35
CA ALA A 12 -5.03 -1.02 3.69
C ALA A 12 -4.35 -1.40 2.35
N LEU A 13 -3.62 -2.53 2.33
CA LEU A 13 -3.04 -3.13 1.12
C LEU A 13 -4.11 -3.51 0.10
N GLN A 14 -5.18 -4.18 0.54
CA GLN A 14 -6.31 -4.54 -0.31
C GLN A 14 -6.97 -3.31 -0.93
N ARG A 15 -7.16 -2.25 -0.14
CA ARG A 15 -7.72 -0.99 -0.66
C ARG A 15 -6.79 -0.35 -1.70
N LEU A 16 -5.48 -0.36 -1.47
CA LEU A 16 -4.50 0.13 -2.45
C LEU A 16 -4.54 -0.72 -3.74
N ALA A 17 -4.68 -2.04 -3.61
CA ALA A 17 -4.83 -2.94 -4.75
C ALA A 17 -6.10 -2.67 -5.56
N SER A 18 -7.25 -2.53 -4.91
CA SER A 18 -8.51 -2.19 -5.59
C SER A 18 -8.44 -0.86 -6.34
N LEU A 19 -7.70 0.12 -5.81
CA LEU A 19 -7.48 1.39 -6.50
C LEU A 19 -6.60 1.23 -7.74
N HIS A 20 -5.55 0.41 -7.68
CA HIS A 20 -4.74 0.11 -8.85
C HIS A 20 -5.49 -0.70 -9.92
N ASP A 21 -6.39 -1.62 -9.53
CA ASP A 21 -7.24 -2.30 -10.51
C ASP A 21 -8.27 -1.36 -11.13
N ARG A 22 -8.80 -0.39 -10.36
CA ARG A 22 -9.73 0.61 -10.87
C ARG A 22 -9.06 1.66 -11.76
N TYR A 23 -7.81 1.99 -11.48
CA TYR A 23 -7.04 3.01 -12.18
C TYR A 23 -5.63 2.47 -12.55
N PRO A 24 -5.53 1.57 -13.54
CA PRO A 24 -4.29 0.87 -13.87
C PRO A 24 -3.17 1.79 -14.37
N ASP A 25 -3.51 2.89 -15.03
CA ASP A 25 -2.55 3.88 -15.54
C ASP A 25 -1.90 4.72 -14.44
N TYR A 26 -2.43 4.67 -13.22
CA TYR A 26 -1.94 5.48 -12.10
C TYR A 26 -0.73 4.78 -11.47
N ARG A 27 0.44 5.44 -11.58
CA ARG A 27 1.69 4.96 -10.97
C ARG A 27 1.62 4.79 -9.45
N GLY A 28 0.68 5.45 -8.78
CA GLY A 28 0.43 5.32 -7.35
C GLY A 28 -0.54 6.39 -6.84
N PHE A 29 -0.99 6.22 -5.60
CA PHE A 29 -2.01 7.08 -4.98
C PHE A 29 -1.40 7.92 -3.88
N ARG A 30 -1.78 9.20 -3.81
CA ARG A 30 -1.36 10.09 -2.72
C ARG A 30 -2.19 9.82 -1.47
N SER A 31 -1.64 10.14 -0.30
CA SER A 31 -2.31 9.98 1.00
C SER A 31 -3.74 10.55 1.04
N ARG A 32 -3.97 11.71 0.42
CA ARG A 32 -5.28 12.37 0.34
C ARG A 32 -6.37 11.53 -0.34
N PHE A 33 -6.00 10.65 -1.27
CA PHE A 33 -6.95 9.78 -1.99
C PHE A 33 -7.19 8.45 -1.26
N LEU A 34 -6.25 8.04 -0.41
CA LEU A 34 -6.31 6.80 0.37
C LEU A 34 -7.05 6.98 1.70
N GLY A 35 -7.04 8.21 2.23
CA GLY A 35 -7.48 8.56 3.58
C GLY A 35 -6.33 8.46 4.58
N ASN A 36 -6.44 9.22 5.68
CA ASN A 36 -5.37 9.34 6.68
C ASN A 36 -5.01 7.97 7.29
N SER A 37 -6.02 7.20 7.76
CA SER A 37 -5.80 5.91 8.40
C SER A 37 -5.12 4.89 7.48
N THR A 38 -5.58 4.78 6.23
CA THR A 38 -4.96 3.91 5.21
C THR A 38 -3.51 4.30 4.97
N SER A 39 -3.24 5.61 4.85
CA SER A 39 -1.89 6.13 4.58
C SER A 39 -0.91 5.82 5.71
N VAL A 40 -1.34 5.99 6.97
CA VAL A 40 -0.53 5.65 8.15
C VAL A 40 -0.20 4.16 8.16
N LEU A 41 -1.18 3.30 7.90
CA LEU A 41 -0.98 1.85 7.87
C LEU A 41 -0.05 1.42 6.73
N LEU A 42 -0.20 1.98 5.53
CA LEU A 42 0.68 1.71 4.39
C LEU A 42 2.11 2.21 4.64
N ARG A 43 2.26 3.36 5.31
CA ARG A 43 3.58 3.89 5.68
C ARG A 43 4.28 3.00 6.70
N ALA A 44 3.54 2.45 7.66
CA ALA A 44 4.08 1.54 8.68
C ALA A 44 4.64 0.24 8.08
N ILE A 45 4.08 -0.23 6.95
CA ILE A 45 4.57 -1.42 6.24
C ILE A 45 5.50 -1.09 5.07
N GLY A 46 5.92 0.16 4.92
CA GLY A 46 6.80 0.60 3.86
C GLY A 46 8.12 -0.16 3.75
N SER A 47 8.70 -0.49 4.90
CA SER A 47 9.96 -1.24 5.00
C SER A 47 9.81 -2.73 4.67
N THR A 48 8.59 -3.25 4.53
CA THR A 48 8.33 -4.68 4.25
C THR A 48 8.48 -5.04 2.78
N GLY A 49 8.60 -4.05 1.88
CA GLY A 49 8.65 -4.28 0.44
C GLY A 49 7.30 -4.60 -0.21
N LEU A 50 6.19 -4.61 0.55
CA LEU A 50 4.83 -4.80 0.03
C LEU A 50 4.27 -3.51 -0.61
N VAL A 51 4.78 -2.36 -0.21
CA VAL A 51 4.34 -1.05 -0.71
C VAL A 51 5.58 -0.22 -1.01
N ALA A 52 5.63 0.38 -2.18
CA ALA A 52 6.64 1.38 -2.50
C ALA A 52 6.14 2.77 -2.10
N LEU A 53 7.00 3.50 -1.38
CA LEU A 53 6.75 4.84 -0.87
C LEU A 53 7.67 5.81 -1.58
N GLU A 54 7.07 6.77 -2.29
CA GLU A 54 7.79 7.87 -2.91
C GLU A 54 7.44 9.16 -2.15
N ARG A 55 8.44 9.81 -1.55
CA ARG A 55 8.26 11.12 -0.92
C ARG A 55 8.19 12.18 -2.01
N LEU A 56 7.13 12.97 -2.00
CA LEU A 56 6.91 14.08 -2.92
C LEU A 56 7.48 15.38 -2.35
N GLY A 57 7.77 16.34 -3.23
CA GLY A 57 8.39 17.63 -2.85
C GLY A 57 7.56 18.49 -1.88
N ASP A 58 6.26 18.23 -1.76
CA ASP A 58 5.35 18.91 -0.83
C ASP A 58 5.20 18.19 0.52
N GLY A 59 6.09 17.23 0.81
CA GLY A 59 6.07 16.46 2.05
C GLY A 59 5.01 15.35 2.09
N ALA A 60 4.20 15.20 1.05
CA ALA A 60 3.29 14.07 0.91
C ALA A 60 4.02 12.79 0.46
N PHE A 61 3.34 11.65 0.59
CA PHE A 61 3.80 10.38 0.03
C PHE A 61 2.86 9.92 -1.08
N ARG A 62 3.44 9.36 -2.14
CA ARG A 62 2.76 8.50 -3.10
C ARG A 62 3.03 7.05 -2.72
N TYR A 63 1.96 6.26 -2.71
CA TYR A 63 1.98 4.84 -2.38
C TYR A 63 1.67 4.05 -3.64
N SER A 64 2.51 3.08 -3.95
CA SER A 64 2.28 2.15 -5.06
C SER A 64 2.43 0.72 -4.60
N LEU A 65 1.65 -0.16 -5.23
CA LEU A 65 1.63 -1.57 -4.89
C LEU A 65 2.79 -2.30 -5.58
N THR A 66 3.61 -3.03 -4.82
CA THR A 66 4.64 -3.90 -5.42
C THR A 66 4.03 -5.24 -5.86
N PRO A 67 4.74 -6.04 -6.67
CA PRO A 67 4.27 -7.39 -7.01
C PRO A 67 4.00 -8.25 -5.75
N ALA A 68 4.88 -8.17 -4.75
CA ALA A 68 4.71 -8.87 -3.47
C ALA A 68 3.49 -8.35 -2.69
N GLY A 69 3.28 -7.03 -2.65
CA GLY A 69 2.08 -6.43 -2.07
C GLY A 69 0.79 -6.87 -2.75
N ARG A 70 0.81 -6.99 -4.08
CA ARG A 70 -0.32 -7.46 -4.88
C ARG A 70 -0.67 -8.90 -4.56
N ALA A 71 0.31 -9.80 -4.58
CA ALA A 71 0.12 -11.20 -4.19
C ALA A 71 -0.44 -11.30 -2.77
N ARG A 72 0.12 -10.54 -1.83
CA ARG A 72 -0.34 -10.54 -0.43
C ARG A 72 -1.77 -10.01 -0.27
N ALA A 73 -2.14 -8.95 -1.00
CA ALA A 73 -3.47 -8.37 -0.98
C ALA A 73 -4.54 -9.33 -1.53
N GLN A 74 -4.19 -10.12 -2.55
CA GLN A 74 -5.07 -11.12 -3.18
C GLN A 74 -5.22 -12.42 -2.35
N GLY A 75 -4.60 -12.50 -1.18
CA GLY A 75 -4.65 -13.70 -0.35
C GLY A 75 -3.63 -14.77 -0.76
N GLY A 76 -2.60 -14.40 -1.53
CA GLY A 76 -1.42 -15.24 -1.77
C GLY A 76 -0.70 -15.51 -0.46
N ALA A 77 -1.14 -16.54 0.24
CA ALA A 77 -0.32 -17.29 1.16
C ALA A 77 0.51 -18.25 0.30
N SER A 78 1.82 -18.06 0.30
CA SER A 78 2.76 -19.16 0.09
C SER A 78 3.42 -19.42 1.42
#